data_AF-A0A950PVR2-F1
#
_entry.id   AF-A0A950PVR2-F1
#
_cell.length_a   1.000
_cell.length_b   1.000
_cell.length_c   1.000
_cell.angle_alpha   90.00
_cell.angle_beta   90.00
_cell.angle_gamma   90.00
#
_symmetry.space_group_name_H-M   'P 1'
#
loop_
_entity.id
_entity.type
_entity.pdbx_description
1 polymer ?
#
loop_
_entity_poly.entity_id
_entity_poly.type
_entity_poly.pdbx_seq_one_letter_code
_entity_poly.pdbx_strand_id
1 'polypeptide(L)'
;DNASLSGTVFGDTNSDGMLDNGEKGIGSVTVTLLEGGNPVATTTTAPDGTYSFSGLAPGAYTIVTQVSGARATTPDPLTVTLTSIAKPDQNVGFDAKAALTLVKNGPATLVAGKAVTYHLVVGNNGPDTATSVTVKDQLPTSLTYDSASGAGWTCTASGQTVTCTDATGLQSGKTSTIDLTATVVAGTVGAVTNTASVSGQTVGGPAIPATAMSTGSAPTPPTTTPPTTVDPPPTTVDPPPATLTPRPPADPSGTLAVTGLPSSNRLLGLAMGLILAALCAAAARRRLGPQEQAGTVGRMSTPTSSPTEAP
;
A
#
# COMPACT_ATOMS: atom_id res chain seq x y z
N ASP A 1 28.33 -17.37 -41.39
CA ASP A 1 27.83 -17.55 -40.01
C ASP A 1 27.27 -16.23 -39.52
N ASN A 2 26.19 -16.28 -38.74
CA ASN A 2 25.65 -15.10 -38.04
C ASN A 2 26.13 -15.12 -36.59
N ALA A 3 26.00 -13.98 -35.90
CA ALA A 3 26.28 -13.92 -34.47
C ALA A 3 25.23 -14.72 -33.66
N SER A 4 25.62 -15.13 -32.46
CA SER A 4 24.72 -15.71 -31.46
C SER A 4 25.04 -15.15 -30.09
N LEU A 5 24.09 -15.18 -29.19
CA LEU A 5 24.25 -14.76 -27.81
C LEU A 5 23.80 -15.92 -26.93
N SER A 6 24.58 -16.29 -25.92
CA SER A 6 24.20 -17.29 -24.93
C SER A 6 24.49 -16.80 -23.52
N GLY A 7 23.98 -17.52 -22.54
CA GLY A 7 24.32 -17.30 -21.14
C GLY A 7 23.55 -18.24 -20.23
N THR A 8 23.78 -18.06 -18.93
CA THR A 8 23.07 -18.75 -17.86
C THR A 8 22.44 -17.69 -16.95
N VAL A 9 21.14 -17.84 -16.64
CA VAL A 9 20.55 -17.15 -15.49
C VAL A 9 20.82 -18.03 -14.28
N PHE A 10 21.47 -17.51 -13.23
CA PHE A 10 21.96 -18.33 -12.11
C PHE A 10 21.61 -17.77 -10.73
N GLY A 11 21.51 -18.68 -9.76
CA GLY A 11 21.36 -18.39 -8.35
C GLY A 11 22.70 -18.01 -7.75
N ASP A 12 23.02 -16.73 -7.83
CA ASP A 12 24.20 -16.12 -7.24
C ASP A 12 24.04 -16.19 -5.70
N THR A 13 24.89 -16.99 -5.08
CA THR A 13 24.79 -17.34 -3.65
C THR A 13 25.80 -16.57 -2.81
N ASN A 14 26.86 -16.02 -3.41
CA ASN A 14 27.89 -15.23 -2.74
C ASN A 14 27.72 -13.70 -2.97
N SER A 15 26.81 -13.32 -3.87
CA SER A 15 26.45 -11.97 -4.32
C SER A 15 27.54 -11.21 -5.07
N ASP A 16 28.52 -11.89 -5.69
CA ASP A 16 29.66 -11.26 -6.38
C ASP A 16 29.44 -10.95 -7.87
N GLY A 17 28.36 -11.47 -8.47
CA GLY A 17 28.00 -11.26 -9.86
C GLY A 17 28.75 -12.14 -10.87
N MET A 18 29.50 -13.15 -10.42
CA MET A 18 30.14 -14.16 -11.27
C MET A 18 29.47 -15.52 -11.11
N LEU A 19 29.43 -16.31 -12.19
CA LEU A 19 28.90 -17.68 -12.13
C LEU A 19 29.96 -18.63 -11.56
N ASP A 20 29.76 -19.03 -10.31
CA ASP A 20 30.73 -19.79 -9.53
C ASP A 20 30.47 -21.32 -9.52
N ASN A 21 31.50 -22.12 -9.23
CA ASN A 21 31.36 -23.57 -9.17
C ASN A 21 30.51 -24.01 -7.97
N GLY A 22 29.29 -24.47 -8.26
CA GLY A 22 28.32 -24.97 -7.28
C GLY A 22 26.99 -24.22 -7.31
N GLU A 23 27.02 -23.01 -7.88
CA GLU A 23 25.82 -22.21 -8.14
C GLU A 23 24.94 -22.89 -9.19
N LYS A 24 23.62 -22.68 -9.05
CA LYS A 24 22.62 -23.38 -9.85
C LYS A 24 21.96 -22.43 -10.82
N GLY A 25 21.86 -22.85 -12.08
CA GLY A 25 21.02 -22.15 -13.04
C GLY A 25 19.55 -22.12 -12.62
N ILE A 26 18.86 -21.04 -12.96
CA ILE A 26 17.45 -20.80 -12.67
C ILE A 26 16.65 -21.04 -13.96
N GLY A 27 16.02 -22.20 -14.06
CA GLY A 27 15.17 -22.56 -15.20
C GLY A 27 13.81 -21.85 -15.20
N SER A 28 13.14 -21.88 -16.35
CA SER A 28 11.81 -21.26 -16.58
C SER A 28 11.76 -19.72 -16.44
N VAL A 29 12.90 -19.03 -16.48
CA VAL A 29 13.00 -17.57 -16.49
C VAL A 29 12.81 -17.06 -17.92
N THR A 30 11.98 -16.03 -18.11
CA THR A 30 11.85 -15.38 -19.42
C THR A 30 13.01 -14.40 -19.63
N VAL A 31 13.75 -14.60 -20.71
CA VAL A 31 14.85 -13.72 -21.15
C VAL A 31 14.38 -12.96 -22.38
N THR A 32 14.43 -11.63 -22.32
CA THR A 32 14.04 -10.74 -23.43
C THR A 32 15.28 -10.07 -24.00
N LEU A 33 15.47 -10.18 -25.31
CA LEU A 33 16.50 -9.46 -26.05
C LEU A 33 15.88 -8.21 -26.67
N LEU A 34 16.47 -7.04 -26.36
CA LEU A 34 16.09 -5.75 -26.91
C LEU A 34 17.15 -5.25 -27.91
N GLU A 35 16.69 -4.54 -28.95
CA GLU A 35 17.51 -3.71 -29.83
C GLU A 35 16.93 -2.29 -29.85
N GLY A 36 17.75 -1.27 -29.56
CA GLY A 36 17.28 0.12 -29.44
C GLY A 36 16.14 0.31 -28.42
N GLY A 37 16.06 -0.56 -27.40
CA GLY A 37 14.98 -0.58 -26.40
C GLY A 37 13.71 -1.35 -26.81
N ASN A 38 13.62 -1.87 -28.03
CA ASN A 38 12.46 -2.63 -28.51
C ASN A 38 12.72 -4.15 -28.43
N PRO A 39 11.75 -4.98 -28.00
CA PRO A 39 11.94 -6.43 -27.95
C PRO A 39 12.01 -7.02 -29.35
N VAL A 40 13.15 -7.67 -29.65
CA VAL A 40 13.42 -8.35 -30.93
C VAL A 40 13.34 -9.88 -30.82
N ALA A 41 13.59 -10.43 -29.62
CA ALA A 41 13.42 -11.85 -29.36
C ALA A 41 13.12 -12.12 -27.87
N THR A 42 12.49 -13.25 -27.59
CA THR A 42 12.28 -13.77 -26.24
C THR A 42 12.59 -15.26 -26.21
N THR A 43 13.20 -15.74 -25.14
CA THR A 43 13.38 -17.17 -24.87
C THR A 43 13.09 -17.48 -23.40
N THR A 44 13.08 -18.76 -23.04
CA THR A 44 12.91 -19.23 -21.66
C THR A 44 14.10 -20.10 -21.28
N THR A 45 14.67 -19.89 -20.10
CA THR A 45 15.83 -20.67 -19.64
C THR A 45 15.48 -22.15 -19.50
N ALA A 46 16.39 -23.01 -19.94
CA ALA A 46 16.34 -24.44 -19.70
C ALA A 46 16.46 -24.76 -18.20
N PRO A 47 16.18 -25.99 -17.73
CA PRO A 47 16.22 -26.34 -16.30
C PRO A 47 17.56 -26.10 -15.60
N ASP A 48 18.65 -26.01 -16.36
CA ASP A 48 20.01 -25.67 -15.91
C ASP A 48 20.35 -24.18 -16.02
N GLY A 49 19.34 -23.31 -16.22
CA GLY A 49 19.46 -21.86 -16.35
C GLY A 49 19.96 -21.36 -17.70
N THR A 50 20.37 -22.25 -18.62
CA THR A 50 20.95 -21.83 -19.91
C THR A 50 19.92 -21.22 -20.85
N TYR A 51 20.34 -20.25 -21.65
CA TYR A 51 19.55 -19.62 -22.70
C TYR A 51 20.42 -19.28 -23.91
N SER A 52 19.78 -19.11 -25.08
CA SER A 52 20.47 -18.60 -26.27
C SER A 52 19.54 -17.91 -27.26
N PHE A 53 20.15 -17.04 -28.06
CA PHE A 53 19.60 -16.39 -29.24
C PHE A 53 20.58 -16.62 -30.41
N SER A 54 20.07 -16.93 -31.60
CA SER A 54 20.88 -17.25 -32.77
C SER A 54 20.43 -16.47 -34.01
N GLY A 55 21.30 -16.39 -35.02
CA GLY A 55 20.97 -15.69 -36.27
C GLY A 55 21.09 -14.17 -36.19
N LEU A 56 21.67 -13.63 -35.11
CA LEU A 56 21.72 -12.19 -34.83
C LEU A 56 22.64 -11.43 -35.81
N ALA A 57 22.20 -10.23 -36.19
CA ALA A 57 23.02 -9.28 -36.93
C ALA A 57 24.04 -8.58 -35.99
N PRO A 58 25.15 -8.04 -36.50
CA PRO A 58 26.01 -7.13 -35.74
C PRO A 58 25.19 -5.93 -35.24
N GLY A 59 25.34 -5.58 -33.96
CA GLY A 59 24.53 -4.55 -33.33
C GLY A 59 24.72 -4.49 -31.82
N ALA A 60 24.14 -3.47 -31.19
CA ALA A 60 24.10 -3.34 -29.74
C ALA A 60 22.76 -3.88 -29.22
N TYR A 61 22.82 -4.87 -28.34
CA TYR A 61 21.66 -5.52 -27.75
C TYR A 61 21.67 -5.37 -26.23
N THR A 62 20.48 -5.41 -25.65
CA THR A 62 20.25 -5.35 -24.22
C THR A 62 19.44 -6.56 -23.78
N ILE A 63 19.90 -7.25 -22.75
CA ILE A 63 19.26 -8.44 -22.17
C ILE A 63 18.50 -8.00 -20.93
N VAL A 64 17.22 -8.34 -20.87
CA VAL A 64 16.34 -8.08 -19.72
C VAL A 64 15.80 -9.40 -19.21
N THR A 65 16.00 -9.66 -17.91
CA THR A 65 15.51 -10.83 -17.19
C THR A 65 14.89 -10.38 -15.88
N GLN A 66 13.90 -11.11 -15.37
CA GLN A 66 13.31 -10.82 -14.06
C GLN A 66 13.02 -12.15 -13.35
N VAL A 67 13.52 -12.29 -12.12
CA VAL A 67 13.26 -13.43 -11.24
C VAL A 67 12.48 -12.95 -10.03
N SER A 68 11.24 -13.42 -9.87
CA SER A 68 10.34 -12.97 -8.81
C SER A 68 10.89 -13.30 -7.43
N GLY A 69 11.06 -12.28 -6.58
CA GLY A 69 11.57 -12.44 -5.21
C GLY A 69 13.11 -12.50 -5.09
N ALA A 70 13.82 -12.32 -6.19
CA ALA A 70 15.28 -12.20 -6.23
C ALA A 70 15.72 -10.78 -6.58
N ARG A 71 17.00 -10.46 -6.41
CA ARG A 71 17.66 -9.25 -6.95
C ARG A 71 18.74 -9.68 -7.95
N ALA A 72 18.89 -8.92 -9.03
CA ALA A 72 20.03 -9.07 -9.92
C ALA A 72 21.34 -8.66 -9.22
N THR A 73 22.37 -9.48 -9.35
CA THR A 73 23.73 -9.24 -8.82
C THR A 73 24.69 -8.82 -9.93
N THR A 74 24.46 -9.30 -11.16
CA THR A 74 25.01 -8.74 -12.40
C THR A 74 24.28 -7.45 -12.81
N PRO A 75 24.86 -6.62 -13.72
CA PRO A 75 24.15 -5.47 -14.28
C PRO A 75 22.82 -5.85 -14.93
N ASP A 76 21.72 -5.26 -14.45
CA ASP A 76 20.37 -5.37 -15.03
C ASP A 76 19.91 -3.98 -15.49
N PRO A 77 19.71 -3.73 -16.80
CA PRO A 77 19.83 -4.69 -17.89
C PRO A 77 21.28 -4.84 -18.41
N LEU A 78 21.64 -6.05 -18.88
CA LEU A 78 22.97 -6.35 -19.38
C LEU A 78 23.10 -5.91 -20.86
N THR A 79 24.12 -5.14 -21.22
CA THR A 79 24.31 -4.61 -22.59
C THR A 79 25.54 -5.20 -23.26
N VAL A 80 25.39 -5.63 -24.51
CA VAL A 80 26.44 -6.30 -25.30
C VAL A 80 26.44 -5.85 -26.76
N THR A 81 27.63 -5.68 -27.34
CA THR A 81 27.80 -5.36 -28.77
C THR A 81 28.28 -6.59 -29.52
N LEU A 82 27.52 -7.04 -30.52
CA LEU A 82 27.85 -8.18 -31.36
C LEU A 82 28.57 -7.73 -32.63
N THR A 83 29.65 -8.44 -32.98
CA THR A 83 30.28 -8.40 -34.31
C THR A 83 29.83 -9.63 -35.12
N SER A 84 30.17 -9.69 -36.42
CA SER A 84 29.54 -10.59 -37.42
C SER A 84 29.70 -12.09 -37.23
N ILE A 85 30.44 -12.55 -36.22
CA ILE A 85 30.53 -13.97 -35.79
C ILE A 85 30.60 -14.11 -34.26
N ALA A 86 30.29 -13.05 -33.51
CA ALA A 86 30.46 -13.03 -32.06
C ALA A 86 29.55 -14.06 -31.37
N LYS A 87 30.10 -14.69 -30.33
CA LYS A 87 29.40 -15.65 -29.45
C LYS A 87 29.71 -15.35 -27.97
N PRO A 88 29.39 -14.14 -27.46
CA PRO A 88 29.63 -13.82 -26.07
C PRO A 88 28.74 -14.67 -25.16
N ASP A 89 29.33 -15.13 -24.07
CA ASP A 89 28.61 -15.71 -22.95
C ASP A 89 28.22 -14.61 -21.97
N GLN A 90 26.94 -14.50 -21.63
CA GLN A 90 26.32 -13.37 -20.94
C GLN A 90 25.49 -13.88 -19.76
N ASN A 91 26.19 -14.26 -18.68
CA ASN A 91 25.55 -14.78 -17.48
C ASN A 91 24.84 -13.66 -16.71
N VAL A 92 23.70 -13.98 -16.09
CA VAL A 92 22.89 -13.04 -15.30
C VAL A 92 22.62 -13.65 -13.93
N GLY A 93 23.26 -13.07 -12.91
CA GLY A 93 23.20 -13.54 -11.53
C GLY A 93 22.01 -12.96 -10.79
N PHE A 94 21.37 -13.81 -9.97
CA PHE A 94 20.26 -13.44 -9.10
C PHE A 94 20.44 -14.04 -7.71
N ASP A 95 20.41 -13.21 -6.68
CA ASP A 95 20.40 -13.67 -5.29
C ASP A 95 18.99 -13.67 -4.67
N ALA A 96 18.77 -14.59 -3.73
CA ALA A 96 17.52 -14.64 -2.97
C ALA A 96 17.43 -13.39 -2.07
N LYS A 97 16.30 -12.69 -2.10
CA LYS A 97 16.17 -11.40 -1.43
C LYS A 97 15.03 -11.39 -0.41
N ALA A 98 15.27 -10.80 0.76
CA ALA A 98 14.19 -10.47 1.70
C ALA A 98 13.20 -9.47 1.06
N ALA A 99 11.92 -9.54 1.46
CA ALA A 99 10.88 -8.62 1.02
C ALA A 99 10.06 -8.17 2.22
N LEU A 100 10.54 -7.11 2.87
CA LEU A 100 9.90 -6.57 4.06
C LEU A 100 8.55 -5.94 3.73
N THR A 101 7.57 -6.22 4.57
CA THR A 101 6.26 -5.58 4.60
C THR A 101 6.02 -4.95 5.96
N LEU A 102 5.31 -3.84 5.99
CA LEU A 102 4.84 -3.23 7.23
C LEU A 102 3.32 -3.05 7.16
N VAL A 103 2.63 -3.43 8.23
CA VAL A 103 1.23 -3.08 8.47
C VAL A 103 1.18 -2.32 9.78
N LYS A 104 0.40 -1.22 9.83
CA LYS A 104 0.23 -0.41 11.03
C LYS A 104 -1.25 -0.26 11.32
N ASN A 105 -1.71 -0.86 12.41
CA ASN A 105 -3.11 -0.87 12.81
C ASN A 105 -3.28 -0.06 14.10
N GLY A 106 -4.20 0.90 14.10
CA GLY A 106 -4.65 1.63 15.30
C GLY A 106 -6.17 1.82 15.27
N PRO A 107 -6.78 2.28 16.37
CA PRO A 107 -8.22 2.47 16.45
C PRO A 107 -8.69 3.61 15.54
N ALA A 108 -9.82 3.39 14.85
CA ALA A 108 -10.43 4.39 13.97
C ALA A 108 -11.00 5.62 14.71
N THR A 109 -11.30 5.48 16.01
CA THR A 109 -11.76 6.57 16.88
C THR A 109 -10.74 6.83 17.97
N LEU A 110 -10.41 8.10 18.19
CA LEU A 110 -9.44 8.56 19.17
C LEU A 110 -10.13 9.39 20.26
N VAL A 111 -9.56 9.42 21.46
CA VAL A 111 -10.06 10.23 22.57
C VAL A 111 -8.93 11.13 23.04
N ALA A 112 -9.11 12.45 22.95
CA ALA A 112 -8.10 13.41 23.38
C ALA A 112 -7.78 13.26 24.88
N GLY A 113 -6.50 13.29 25.24
CA GLY A 113 -6.01 13.05 26.60
C GLY A 113 -6.05 11.58 27.03
N LYS A 114 -6.13 10.62 26.10
CA LYS A 114 -6.05 9.18 26.36
C LYS A 114 -4.95 8.52 25.54
N ALA A 115 -4.45 7.40 26.06
CA ALA A 115 -3.53 6.52 25.34
C ALA A 115 -4.21 5.90 24.10
N VAL A 116 -3.44 5.75 23.04
CA VAL A 116 -3.74 4.99 21.83
C VAL A 116 -2.58 4.02 21.58
N THR A 117 -2.91 2.76 21.31
CA THR A 117 -1.93 1.73 20.93
C THR A 117 -2.03 1.45 19.44
N TYR A 118 -0.87 1.38 18.78
CA TYR A 118 -0.70 0.95 17.40
C TYR A 118 0.04 -0.39 17.38
N HIS A 119 -0.50 -1.36 16.66
CA HIS A 119 0.18 -2.62 16.36
C HIS A 119 0.91 -2.47 15.02
N LEU A 120 2.24 -2.50 15.06
CA LEU A 120 3.10 -2.49 13.88
C LEU A 120 3.54 -3.92 13.60
N VAL A 121 2.99 -4.54 12.56
CA VAL A 121 3.33 -5.90 12.14
C VAL A 121 4.33 -5.81 11.00
N VAL A 122 5.57 -6.21 11.28
CA VAL A 122 6.64 -6.39 10.28
C VAL A 122 6.54 -7.80 9.75
N GLY A 123 6.60 -7.98 8.43
CA GLY A 123 6.65 -9.28 7.77
C GLY A 123 7.82 -9.37 6.80
N ASN A 124 8.28 -10.58 6.51
CA ASN A 124 9.22 -10.85 5.44
C ASN A 124 8.63 -11.89 4.47
N ASN A 125 8.15 -11.42 3.32
CA ASN A 125 7.57 -12.26 2.26
C ASN A 125 8.61 -12.71 1.22
N GLY A 126 9.89 -12.36 1.40
CA GLY A 126 10.97 -12.74 0.50
C GLY A 126 11.53 -14.12 0.85
N PRO A 127 12.17 -14.83 -0.10
CA PRO A 127 12.79 -16.13 0.15
C PRO A 127 13.98 -16.11 1.13
N ASP A 128 14.60 -14.97 1.38
CA ASP A 128 15.77 -14.82 2.24
C ASP A 128 15.50 -14.03 3.55
N THR A 129 16.37 -14.16 4.55
CA THR A 129 16.26 -13.52 5.87
C THR A 129 16.63 -12.05 5.84
N ALA A 130 15.75 -11.19 6.37
CA ALA A 130 16.05 -9.78 6.54
C ALA A 130 16.94 -9.55 7.77
N THR A 131 18.06 -8.86 7.59
CA THR A 131 19.01 -8.47 8.64
C THR A 131 18.96 -6.95 8.90
N SER A 132 19.49 -6.52 10.05
CA SER A 132 19.51 -5.11 10.49
C SER A 132 18.12 -4.45 10.47
N VAL A 133 17.07 -5.21 10.81
CA VAL A 133 15.68 -4.75 10.65
C VAL A 133 15.40 -3.63 11.65
N THR A 134 14.98 -2.48 11.13
CA THR A 134 14.77 -1.24 11.86
C THR A 134 13.43 -0.64 11.46
N VAL A 135 12.54 -0.45 12.43
CA VAL A 135 11.29 0.31 12.30
C VAL A 135 11.51 1.72 12.83
N LYS A 136 11.07 2.73 12.07
CA LYS A 136 10.99 4.13 12.50
C LYS A 136 9.56 4.63 12.41
N ASP A 137 9.02 5.13 13.50
CA ASP A 137 7.70 5.73 13.60
C ASP A 137 7.87 7.22 13.90
N GLN A 138 7.26 8.07 13.07
CA GLN A 138 7.34 9.52 13.24
C GLN A 138 5.99 10.02 13.75
N LEU A 139 5.88 10.16 15.08
CA LEU A 139 4.64 10.58 15.71
C LEU A 139 4.25 12.00 15.25
N PRO A 140 3.04 12.22 14.72
CA PRO A 140 2.53 13.57 14.50
C PRO A 140 2.44 14.32 15.82
N THR A 141 2.53 15.65 15.80
CA THR A 141 2.54 16.50 17.02
C THR A 141 1.26 16.43 17.86
N SER A 142 0.19 15.83 17.34
CA SER A 142 -1.04 15.49 18.07
C SER A 142 -0.93 14.21 18.92
N LEU A 143 0.22 13.52 18.89
CA LEU A 143 0.54 12.35 19.71
C LEU A 143 1.84 12.59 20.49
N THR A 144 1.90 12.12 21.73
CA THR A 144 3.12 12.09 22.57
C THR A 144 3.52 10.64 22.82
N TYR A 145 4.81 10.31 22.71
CA TYR A 145 5.30 8.95 22.97
C TYR A 145 5.11 8.54 24.44
N ASP A 146 4.56 7.34 24.68
CA ASP A 146 4.51 6.73 26.02
C ASP A 146 5.47 5.52 26.11
N SER A 147 5.31 4.53 25.23
CA SER A 147 6.14 3.31 25.23
C SER A 147 6.09 2.57 23.89
N ALA A 148 7.12 1.77 23.60
CA ALA A 148 7.09 0.79 22.51
C ALA A 148 7.85 -0.48 22.91
N SER A 149 7.31 -1.64 22.58
CA SER A 149 7.96 -2.93 22.84
C SER A 149 7.47 -4.04 21.91
N GLY A 150 8.24 -5.12 21.80
CA GLY A 150 7.92 -6.32 21.04
C GLY A 150 8.94 -7.42 21.31
N ALA A 151 8.58 -8.68 21.09
CA ALA A 151 9.52 -9.80 21.29
C ALA A 151 10.66 -9.71 20.25
N GLY A 152 11.91 -9.69 20.73
CA GLY A 152 13.11 -9.49 19.88
C GLY A 152 13.44 -8.03 19.55
N TRP A 153 12.55 -7.07 19.87
CA TRP A 153 12.72 -5.66 19.54
C TRP A 153 13.31 -4.85 20.69
N THR A 154 14.29 -3.99 20.37
CA THR A 154 14.77 -2.92 21.25
C THR A 154 14.27 -1.59 20.73
N CYS A 155 13.42 -0.91 21.49
CA CYS A 155 12.82 0.37 21.12
C CYS A 155 13.38 1.55 21.91
N THR A 156 13.57 2.68 21.23
CA THR A 156 14.04 3.96 21.78
C THR A 156 13.21 5.11 21.19
N ALA A 157 13.10 6.22 21.88
CA ALA A 157 12.43 7.43 21.37
C ALA A 157 13.32 8.66 21.56
N SER A 158 13.35 9.54 20.56
CA SER A 158 14.02 10.84 20.61
C SER A 158 13.11 11.89 19.99
N GLY A 159 12.58 12.79 20.83
CA GLY A 159 11.48 13.66 20.44
C GLY A 159 10.28 12.84 19.96
N GLN A 160 9.79 13.15 18.75
CA GLN A 160 8.67 12.45 18.11
C GLN A 160 9.08 11.19 17.32
N THR A 161 10.38 10.90 17.19
CA THR A 161 10.86 9.76 16.41
C THR A 161 11.08 8.55 17.32
N VAL A 162 10.28 7.50 17.14
CA VAL A 162 10.49 6.20 17.77
C VAL A 162 11.29 5.32 16.82
N THR A 163 12.36 4.69 17.30
CA THR A 163 13.18 3.75 16.53
C THR A 163 13.24 2.42 17.28
N CYS A 164 12.79 1.35 16.64
CA CYS A 164 12.85 -0.02 17.13
C CYS A 164 13.74 -0.86 16.23
N THR A 165 14.65 -1.66 16.80
CA THR A 165 15.55 -2.55 16.05
C THR A 165 15.37 -4.00 16.48
N ASP A 166 15.42 -4.90 15.50
CA ASP A 166 15.56 -6.35 15.70
C ASP A 166 16.97 -6.74 15.23
N ALA A 167 17.81 -7.08 16.20
CA ALA A 167 19.21 -7.47 15.97
C ALA A 167 19.35 -8.94 15.51
N THR A 168 18.31 -9.75 15.67
CA THR A 168 18.29 -11.17 15.25
C THR A 168 17.88 -11.33 13.79
N GLY A 169 17.11 -10.37 13.26
CA GLY A 169 16.59 -10.38 11.90
C GLY A 169 15.32 -11.22 11.75
N LEU A 170 14.66 -11.07 10.61
CA LEU A 170 13.34 -11.67 10.34
C LEU A 170 13.45 -12.71 9.23
N GLN A 171 13.33 -14.00 9.57
CA GLN A 171 13.45 -15.09 8.60
C GLN A 171 12.34 -15.04 7.53
N SER A 172 12.57 -15.70 6.39
CA SER A 172 11.58 -15.85 5.33
C SER A 172 10.24 -16.41 5.85
N GLY A 173 9.13 -15.80 5.41
CA GLY A 173 7.77 -16.19 5.79
C GLY A 173 7.39 -15.88 7.24
N LYS A 174 8.21 -15.13 7.99
CA LYS A 174 7.92 -14.75 9.39
C LYS A 174 7.37 -13.34 9.49
N THR A 175 6.63 -13.13 10.58
CA THR A 175 6.14 -11.82 11.03
C THR A 175 6.53 -11.58 12.47
N SER A 176 6.87 -10.35 12.83
CA SER A 176 7.11 -9.91 14.20
C SER A 176 6.33 -8.61 14.47
N THR A 177 5.93 -8.38 15.72
CA THR A 177 5.02 -7.28 16.08
C THR A 177 5.64 -6.37 17.14
N ILE A 178 5.45 -5.07 16.96
CA ILE A 178 5.75 -4.02 17.94
C ILE A 178 4.44 -3.36 18.35
N ASP A 179 4.19 -3.27 19.65
CA ASP A 179 3.11 -2.48 20.22
C ASP A 179 3.66 -1.10 20.61
N LEU A 180 3.21 -0.06 19.92
CA LEU A 180 3.56 1.34 20.17
C LEU A 180 2.38 2.05 20.84
N THR A 181 2.56 2.47 22.08
CA THR A 181 1.58 3.30 22.81
C THR A 181 2.03 4.77 22.84
N ALA A 182 1.07 5.64 22.55
CA ALA A 182 1.24 7.09 22.57
C ALA A 182 -0.02 7.75 23.14
N THR A 183 0.09 8.90 23.78
CA THR A 183 -1.05 9.66 24.29
C THR A 183 -1.52 10.67 23.26
N VAL A 184 -2.82 10.70 22.97
CA VAL A 184 -3.44 11.72 22.12
C VAL A 184 -3.44 13.05 22.89
N VAL A 185 -2.84 14.09 22.32
CA VAL A 185 -2.72 15.40 22.97
C VAL A 185 -4.11 15.99 23.27
N ALA A 186 -4.28 16.57 24.45
CA ALA A 186 -5.55 17.16 24.88
C ALA A 186 -6.00 18.26 23.91
N GLY A 187 -7.30 18.32 23.61
CA GLY A 187 -7.87 19.25 22.62
C GLY A 187 -7.72 18.83 21.15
N THR A 188 -7.06 17.71 20.84
CA THR A 188 -7.02 17.16 19.47
C THR A 188 -8.43 16.86 18.95
N VAL A 189 -8.74 17.33 17.75
CA VAL A 189 -10.00 17.09 17.02
C VAL A 189 -9.71 16.77 15.56
N GLY A 190 -10.57 15.96 14.92
CA GLY A 190 -10.40 15.56 13.53
C GLY A 190 -9.40 14.41 13.35
N ALA A 191 -8.91 14.25 12.12
CA ALA A 191 -8.07 13.12 11.73
C ALA A 191 -6.62 13.26 12.25
N VAL A 192 -6.10 12.16 12.80
CA VAL A 192 -4.70 11.98 13.18
C VAL A 192 -4.15 10.79 12.41
N THR A 193 -3.18 11.04 11.54
CA THR A 193 -2.46 10.01 10.79
C THR A 193 -1.10 9.77 11.43
N ASN A 194 -0.86 8.55 11.90
CA ASN A 194 0.47 8.12 12.32
C ASN A 194 1.12 7.24 11.23
N THR A 195 2.40 7.49 10.93
CA THR A 195 3.15 6.87 9.83
C THR A 195 4.45 6.24 10.33
N ALA A 196 4.68 4.99 9.93
CA ALA A 196 5.90 4.25 10.21
C ALA A 196 6.53 3.74 8.92
N SER A 197 7.85 3.61 8.93
CA SER A 197 8.62 2.87 7.94
C SER A 197 9.40 1.74 8.59
N VAL A 198 9.66 0.68 7.84
CA VAL A 198 10.63 -0.37 8.16
C VAL A 198 11.71 -0.38 7.09
N SER A 199 12.94 -0.68 7.48
CA SER A 199 14.05 -0.97 6.59
C SER A 199 14.84 -2.15 7.13
N GLY A 200 15.43 -2.94 6.25
CA GLY A 200 16.37 -4.02 6.55
C GLY A 200 17.09 -4.41 5.27
N GLN A 201 17.98 -5.40 5.32
CA GLN A 201 18.80 -5.81 4.18
C GLN A 201 18.92 -7.33 4.13
N THR A 202 18.94 -7.93 2.93
CA THR A 202 19.65 -9.21 2.75
C THR A 202 21.14 -8.94 2.99
N VAL A 203 21.89 -9.91 3.52
CA VAL A 203 23.32 -9.72 3.85
C VAL A 203 24.08 -9.19 2.63
N GLY A 204 24.80 -8.07 2.78
CA GLY A 204 25.52 -7.40 1.68
C GLY A 204 24.64 -6.67 0.64
N GLY A 205 23.33 -6.90 0.64
CA GLY A 205 22.38 -6.29 -0.30
C GLY A 205 21.89 -4.89 0.11
N PRO A 206 21.25 -4.15 -0.81
CA PRO A 206 20.73 -2.81 -0.56
C PRO A 206 19.52 -2.81 0.39
N ALA A 207 19.23 -1.64 0.98
CA ALA A 207 18.10 -1.41 1.87
C ALA A 207 16.74 -1.77 1.24
N ILE A 208 15.87 -2.36 2.06
CA ILE A 208 14.56 -2.91 1.67
C ILE A 208 13.49 -2.16 2.47
N PRO A 209 13.03 -0.99 1.99
CA PRO A 209 12.07 -0.17 2.71
C PRO A 209 10.62 -0.62 2.48
N ALA A 210 9.78 -0.49 3.51
CA ALA A 210 8.33 -0.45 3.39
C ALA A 210 7.74 0.60 4.34
N THR A 211 6.56 1.12 4.03
CA THR A 211 5.90 2.19 4.81
C THR A 211 4.44 1.85 5.03
N ALA A 212 3.92 2.16 6.22
CA ALA A 212 2.53 1.98 6.59
C ALA A 212 2.02 3.17 7.40
N MET A 213 0.73 3.44 7.28
CA MET A 213 0.06 4.53 7.99
C MET A 213 -1.26 4.03 8.59
N SER A 214 -1.61 4.57 9.76
CA SER A 214 -2.91 4.37 10.41
C SER A 214 -3.53 5.73 10.69
N THR A 215 -4.79 5.90 10.31
CA THR A 215 -5.53 7.16 10.58
C THR A 215 -6.72 6.87 11.47
N GLY A 216 -6.80 7.56 12.61
CA GLY A 216 -7.98 7.60 13.47
C GLY A 216 -8.52 9.03 13.56
N SER A 217 -9.77 9.21 13.99
CA SER A 217 -10.37 10.54 14.18
C SER A 217 -10.74 10.76 15.64
N ALA A 218 -10.33 11.90 16.20
CA ALA A 218 -10.89 12.41 17.44
C ALA A 218 -12.21 13.14 17.15
N PRO A 219 -13.31 12.84 17.85
CA PRO A 219 -14.59 13.53 17.63
C PRO A 219 -14.47 14.99 18.05
N THR A 220 -15.13 15.88 17.32
CA THR A 220 -15.38 17.23 17.82
C THR A 220 -16.20 17.15 19.12
N PRO A 221 -15.90 17.97 20.15
CA PRO A 221 -16.79 18.11 21.29
C PRO A 221 -18.21 18.41 20.80
N PRO A 222 -19.25 17.82 21.43
CA PRO A 222 -20.62 18.14 21.05
C PRO A 222 -20.80 19.64 21.19
N THR A 223 -21.18 20.30 20.09
CA THR A 223 -21.47 21.73 20.11
C THR A 223 -22.69 21.89 21.01
N THR A 224 -22.46 22.33 22.25
CA THR A 224 -23.54 22.75 23.12
C THR A 224 -24.09 24.03 22.52
N THR A 225 -25.10 23.90 21.65
CA THR A 225 -25.98 25.01 21.30
C THR A 225 -26.41 25.61 22.64
N PRO A 226 -26.11 26.88 22.93
CA PRO A 226 -26.61 27.53 24.12
C PRO A 226 -28.13 27.29 24.14
N PRO A 227 -28.73 26.89 25.28
CA PRO A 227 -30.18 26.75 25.33
C PRO A 227 -30.76 28.07 24.85
N THR A 228 -31.51 28.03 23.76
CA THR A 228 -32.21 29.22 23.26
C THR A 228 -33.02 29.75 24.41
N THR A 229 -32.63 30.90 24.94
CA THR A 229 -33.44 31.67 25.87
C THR A 229 -34.71 31.98 25.11
N VAL A 230 -35.76 31.21 25.40
CA VAL A 230 -37.10 31.52 24.95
C VAL A 230 -37.41 32.85 25.60
N ASP A 231 -37.40 33.93 24.81
CA ASP A 231 -37.86 35.22 25.29
C ASP A 231 -39.23 35.02 25.91
N PRO A 232 -39.49 35.56 27.11
CA PRO A 232 -40.79 35.46 27.72
C PRO A 232 -41.82 36.03 26.73
N PRO A 233 -42.97 35.37 26.52
CA PRO A 233 -43.95 35.81 25.54
C PRO A 233 -44.33 37.26 25.83
N PRO A 234 -44.41 38.13 24.81
CA PRO A 234 -44.74 39.53 25.03
C PRO A 234 -46.09 39.61 25.73
N THR A 235 -46.15 40.34 26.85
CA THR A 235 -47.38 40.52 27.63
C THR A 235 -48.40 41.29 26.79
N THR A 236 -49.31 40.56 26.15
CA THR A 236 -50.45 41.12 25.45
C THR A 236 -51.38 41.75 26.46
N VAL A 237 -51.50 43.09 26.41
CA VAL A 237 -52.54 43.82 27.14
C VAL A 237 -53.87 43.56 26.43
N ASP A 238 -54.80 42.90 27.11
CA ASP A 238 -56.12 42.59 26.54
C ASP A 238 -56.90 43.88 26.18
N PRO A 239 -57.52 43.95 24.98
CA PRO A 239 -58.45 45.03 24.65
C PRO A 239 -59.79 44.83 25.40
N PRO A 240 -60.54 45.93 25.67
CA PRO A 240 -61.79 45.85 26.43
C PRO A 240 -62.91 45.09 25.68
N PRO A 241 -63.85 44.46 26.40
CA PRO A 241 -64.83 43.54 25.83
C PRO A 241 -65.90 44.26 24.99
N ALA A 242 -66.21 43.70 23.82
CA ALA A 242 -67.30 44.16 22.96
C ALA A 242 -68.67 43.65 23.44
N THR A 243 -69.70 44.48 23.27
CA THR A 243 -71.09 44.19 23.67
C THR A 243 -71.74 43.16 22.74
N LEU A 244 -72.36 42.14 23.32
CA LEU A 244 -73.04 41.07 22.58
C LEU A 244 -74.50 41.43 22.25
N THR A 245 -74.92 41.16 21.01
CA THR A 245 -76.34 41.15 20.61
C THR A 245 -76.87 39.71 20.54
N PRO A 246 -78.16 39.46 20.85
CA PRO A 246 -78.67 38.11 21.02
C PRO A 246 -78.97 37.40 19.69
N ARG A 247 -78.74 36.07 19.67
CA ARG A 247 -79.00 35.16 18.55
C ARG A 247 -80.35 34.41 18.75
N PRO A 248 -81.17 34.21 17.69
CA PRO A 248 -82.43 33.45 17.77
C PRO A 248 -82.21 31.91 17.89
N PRO A 249 -83.25 31.15 18.29
CA PRO A 249 -83.10 29.79 18.83
C PRO A 249 -82.90 28.68 17.77
N ALA A 250 -82.60 27.48 18.28
CA ALA A 250 -82.25 26.27 17.53
C ALA A 250 -83.43 25.30 17.35
N ASP A 251 -83.24 24.28 16.51
CA ASP A 251 -83.95 22.99 16.59
C ASP A 251 -82.99 21.84 16.19
N PRO A 252 -83.15 20.59 16.68
CA PRO A 252 -82.09 19.57 16.66
C PRO A 252 -82.38 18.35 15.77
N SER A 253 -81.37 17.49 15.57
CA SER A 253 -81.48 16.01 15.57
C SER A 253 -80.13 15.35 15.22
N GLY A 254 -79.85 14.15 15.74
CA GLY A 254 -78.76 13.30 15.21
C GLY A 254 -77.83 12.62 16.23
N THR A 255 -78.37 11.82 17.14
CA THR A 255 -77.58 10.93 18.01
C THR A 255 -77.02 9.72 17.24
N LEU A 256 -75.78 9.30 17.51
CA LEU A 256 -75.45 7.93 17.95
C LEU A 256 -73.93 7.72 18.13
N ALA A 257 -73.57 6.97 19.17
CA ALA A 257 -72.20 6.58 19.51
C ALA A 257 -72.06 5.05 19.43
N VAL A 258 -70.87 4.55 19.09
CA VAL A 258 -70.42 3.18 19.40
C VAL A 258 -68.96 3.19 19.83
N THR A 259 -68.61 2.30 20.75
CA THR A 259 -67.41 2.30 21.60
C THR A 259 -66.41 1.17 21.32
N GLY A 260 -65.15 1.42 21.68
CA GLY A 260 -64.20 0.39 22.16
C GLY A 260 -63.23 -0.20 21.13
N LEU A 261 -62.08 -0.78 21.49
CA LEU A 261 -61.21 -0.84 22.68
C LEU A 261 -59.90 -1.58 22.19
N PRO A 262 -58.90 -2.03 22.99
CA PRO A 262 -57.56 -1.47 22.82
C PRO A 262 -56.38 -2.48 22.69
N SER A 263 -55.17 -1.91 22.56
CA SER A 263 -53.88 -2.40 23.12
C SER A 263 -53.25 -3.73 22.64
N SER A 264 -51.93 -3.71 22.46
CA SER A 264 -51.00 -4.76 22.96
C SER A 264 -49.54 -4.28 22.99
N ASN A 265 -48.70 -4.99 23.74
CA ASN A 265 -47.41 -4.53 24.26
C ASN A 265 -46.24 -5.48 23.85
N ARG A 266 -45.01 -5.10 24.22
CA ARG A 266 -43.69 -5.73 23.97
C ARG A 266 -43.57 -7.26 24.09
N LEU A 267 -42.63 -7.82 23.29
CA LEU A 267 -41.74 -8.97 23.50
C LEU A 267 -40.57 -8.80 22.46
N LEU A 268 -39.30 -9.24 22.60
CA LEU A 268 -38.47 -9.65 23.75
C LEU A 268 -36.96 -9.40 23.42
N GLY A 269 -36.03 -10.33 23.71
CA GLY A 269 -34.62 -10.35 23.28
C GLY A 269 -33.97 -11.75 23.47
N LEU A 270 -32.62 -11.86 23.31
CA LEU A 270 -31.74 -13.07 23.26
C LEU A 270 -31.54 -13.68 21.85
N ALA A 271 -30.44 -14.36 21.47
CA ALA A 271 -29.01 -14.40 21.89
C ALA A 271 -28.20 -15.31 20.90
N MET A 272 -26.84 -15.33 21.01
CA MET A 272 -25.88 -16.21 20.27
C MET A 272 -25.80 -16.01 18.73
N GLY A 273 -24.70 -16.32 18.03
CA GLY A 273 -23.36 -16.76 18.44
C GLY A 273 -22.70 -17.68 17.39
N LEU A 274 -21.53 -17.28 16.85
CA LEU A 274 -20.59 -18.05 15.97
C LEU A 274 -21.13 -18.70 14.66
N ILE A 275 -20.59 -18.30 13.50
CA ILE A 275 -20.25 -19.20 12.36
C ILE A 275 -18.90 -18.78 11.74
N LEU A 276 -18.16 -19.77 11.23
CA LEU A 276 -16.79 -19.73 10.73
C LEU A 276 -16.64 -19.21 9.28
N ALA A 277 -15.39 -19.07 8.83
CA ALA A 277 -14.97 -18.52 7.54
C ALA A 277 -15.32 -19.39 6.31
N ALA A 278 -15.38 -18.75 5.13
CA ALA A 278 -15.20 -19.38 3.82
C ALA A 278 -14.54 -18.40 2.83
N LEU A 279 -13.55 -18.88 2.07
CA LEU A 279 -12.99 -18.15 0.93
C LEU A 279 -13.98 -18.17 -0.25
N CYS A 280 -13.98 -17.11 -1.06
CA CYS A 280 -14.26 -17.28 -2.49
C CYS A 280 -13.52 -16.23 -3.33
N ALA A 281 -12.80 -16.68 -4.35
CA ALA A 281 -12.16 -15.81 -5.33
C ALA A 281 -13.13 -15.54 -6.49
N ALA A 282 -13.25 -14.28 -6.91
CA ALA A 282 -14.01 -13.90 -8.10
C ALA A 282 -13.19 -12.92 -8.96
N ALA A 283 -12.49 -13.47 -9.96
CA ALA A 283 -11.81 -12.66 -10.96
C ALA A 283 -12.83 -12.05 -11.94
N ALA A 284 -13.02 -10.74 -11.90
CA ALA A 284 -13.86 -10.00 -12.84
C ALA A 284 -12.99 -9.19 -13.83
N ARG A 285 -12.68 -9.78 -14.99
CA ARG A 285 -12.04 -9.03 -16.10
C ARG A 285 -13.02 -7.97 -16.61
N ARG A 286 -12.73 -6.68 -16.43
CA ARG A 286 -13.37 -5.62 -17.23
C ARG A 286 -12.49 -5.29 -18.43
N ARG A 287 -12.98 -5.65 -19.62
CA ARG A 287 -12.52 -5.06 -20.88
C ARG A 287 -12.89 -3.56 -20.85
N LEU A 288 -11.92 -2.69 -21.04
CA LEU A 288 -12.14 -1.32 -21.52
C LEU A 288 -11.74 -1.29 -22.99
N GLY A 289 -12.64 -0.76 -23.83
CA GLY A 289 -12.38 -0.55 -25.25
C GLY A 289 -11.42 0.63 -25.48
N PRO A 290 -10.91 0.81 -26.70
CA PRO A 290 -9.97 1.87 -27.01
C PRO A 290 -10.64 3.25 -26.92
N GLN A 291 -9.89 4.23 -26.41
CA GLN A 291 -10.21 5.64 -26.63
C GLN A 291 -9.40 6.16 -27.81
N GLU A 292 -10.14 6.58 -28.83
CA GLU A 292 -9.65 7.32 -29.98
C GLU A 292 -9.44 8.79 -29.57
N GLN A 293 -8.24 9.33 -29.74
CA GLN A 293 -8.05 10.76 -29.97
C GLN A 293 -6.93 11.02 -30.98
N ALA A 294 -7.25 11.92 -31.91
CA ALA A 294 -6.35 12.37 -32.96
C ALA A 294 -5.38 13.45 -32.46
N GLY A 295 -4.19 13.51 -33.07
CA GLY A 295 -3.10 14.43 -32.69
C GLY A 295 -2.21 14.82 -33.87
N THR A 296 -2.82 15.38 -34.91
CA THR A 296 -2.29 16.27 -35.98
C THR A 296 -0.82 16.14 -36.44
N VAL A 297 -0.67 15.92 -37.75
CA VAL A 297 0.58 15.96 -38.53
C VAL A 297 1.23 17.36 -38.51
N GLY A 298 2.52 17.43 -38.14
CA GLY A 298 3.40 18.57 -38.38
C GLY A 298 4.63 18.16 -39.20
N ARG A 299 4.76 18.66 -40.43
CA ARG A 299 5.84 18.29 -41.36
C ARG A 299 7.10 19.17 -41.19
N MET A 300 8.25 18.49 -41.19
CA MET A 300 9.44 18.82 -42.02
C MET A 300 10.15 20.17 -41.82
N SER A 301 11.40 20.11 -41.34
CA SER A 301 12.55 20.81 -41.95
C SER A 301 13.88 20.24 -41.44
N THR A 302 14.68 19.68 -42.35
CA THR A 302 16.13 19.47 -42.18
C THR A 302 16.87 20.80 -42.37
N PRO A 303 18.13 20.93 -41.92
CA PRO A 303 19.17 20.85 -42.95
C PRO A 303 20.44 20.08 -42.55
N THR A 304 21.16 19.69 -43.60
CA THR A 304 22.43 18.95 -43.65
C THR A 304 23.64 19.84 -43.34
N SER A 305 24.64 19.32 -42.62
CA SER A 305 26.06 19.68 -42.86
C SER A 305 27.04 18.70 -42.18
N SER A 306 27.97 18.17 -42.98
CA SER A 306 29.24 17.54 -42.61
C SER A 306 30.33 18.16 -43.50
N PRO A 307 31.62 17.76 -43.43
CA PRO A 307 32.50 17.44 -42.29
C PRO A 307 33.76 18.36 -42.29
N THR A 308 34.68 18.19 -41.34
CA THR A 308 36.10 18.65 -41.49
C THR A 308 37.06 17.69 -40.77
N GLU A 309 38.17 17.35 -41.43
CA GLU A 309 39.29 16.55 -40.91
C GLU A 309 40.31 17.38 -40.09
N ALA A 310 40.89 16.76 -39.05
CA ALA A 310 42.33 16.72 -38.69
C ALA A 310 43.16 18.05 -38.63
N PRO A 311 44.50 18.07 -38.41
CA PRO A 311 45.46 16.97 -38.17
C PRO A 311 45.41 16.37 -36.76
#